data_AF-A0A352D766-F1
#
_entry.id   AF-A0A352D766-F1
#
_cell.length_a   1.000
_cell.length_b   1.000
_cell.length_c   1.000
_cell.angle_alpha   90.00
_cell.angle_beta   90.00
_cell.angle_gamma   90.00
#
_symmetry.space_group_name_H-M   'P 1'
#
loop_
_entity.id
_entity.type
_entity.pdbx_description
1 polymer ?
#
loop_
_entity_poly.entity_id
_entity_poly.type
_entity_poly.pdbx_seq_one_letter_code
_entity_poly.pdbx_strand_id
1 'polypeptide(L)' 'MAAFIKSVFGVFWVISAGFVGFLAYIVLQTEHDPRLIWAWLVMCGFTFISATWLAYNIIFAHHHRQVPDRNY' A
#
# COMPACT_ATOMS: atom_id res chain seq x y z
N MET A 1 -19.83 1.66 -4.36
CA MET A 1 -18.86 2.24 -3.39
C MET A 1 -17.60 1.37 -3.24
N ALA A 2 -17.72 0.08 -2.86
CA ALA A 2 -16.57 -0.82 -2.68
C ALA A 2 -15.71 -1.02 -3.96
N ALA A 3 -16.32 -1.16 -5.14
CA ALA A 3 -15.58 -1.33 -6.40
C ALA A 3 -14.80 -0.08 -6.82
N PHE A 4 -15.35 1.11 -6.55
CA PHE A 4 -14.70 2.38 -6.88
C PHE A 4 -13.43 2.59 -6.04
N ILE A 5 -13.54 2.35 -4.72
CA ILE A 5 -12.41 2.43 -3.78
C ILE A 5 -11.32 1.41 -4.15
N LYS A 6 -11.70 0.18 -4.50
CA LYS A 6 -10.75 -0.85 -4.97
C LYS A 6 -10.04 -0.42 -6.26
N SER A 7 -10.74 0.23 -7.19
CA SER A 7 -10.13 0.70 -8.44
C SER A 7 -9.18 1.87 -8.22
N VAL A 8 -9.55 2.86 -7.40
CA VAL A 8 -8.68 4.00 -7.07
C VAL A 8 -7.44 3.53 -6.32
N PHE A 9 -7.63 2.62 -5.37
CA PHE A 9 -6.52 2.00 -4.65
C PHE A 9 -5.60 1.24 -5.61
N GLY A 10 -6.14 0.41 -6.51
CA GLY A 10 -5.35 -0.32 -7.50
C GLY A 10 -4.57 0.58 -8.45
N VAL A 11 -5.20 1.66 -8.97
CA VAL A 11 -4.54 2.62 -9.86
C VAL A 11 -3.43 3.36 -9.13
N PHE A 12 -3.71 3.86 -7.91
CA PHE A 12 -2.68 4.49 -7.08
C PHE A 12 -1.52 3.53 -6.77
N TRP A 13 -1.84 2.26 -6.51
CA TRP A 13 -0.85 1.22 -6.21
C TRP A 13 0.09 0.96 -7.39
N VAL A 14 -0.45 0.86 -8.62
CA VAL A 14 0.35 0.67 -9.84
C VAL A 14 1.25 1.88 -10.11
N ILE A 15 0.74 3.09 -9.97
CA ILE A 15 1.52 4.33 -10.17
C ILE A 15 2.65 4.41 -9.15
N SER A 16 2.34 4.14 -7.88
CA SER A 16 3.31 4.21 -6.78
C SER A 16 4.38 3.12 -6.92
N ALA A 17 4.02 1.89 -7.28
CA ALA A 17 4.98 0.82 -7.56
C ALA A 17 5.91 1.17 -8.75
N GLY A 18 5.34 1.74 -9.83
CA GLY A 18 6.12 2.22 -10.96
C GLY A 18 7.10 3.34 -10.58
N PHE A 19 6.66 4.28 -9.73
CA PHE A 19 7.50 5.37 -9.26
C PHE A 19 8.66 4.88 -8.37
N VAL A 20 8.40 3.93 -7.46
CA VAL A 20 9.46 3.32 -6.64
C VAL A 20 10.46 2.56 -7.51
N GLY A 21 9.99 1.84 -8.54
CA GLY A 21 10.87 1.18 -9.51
C GLY A 21 11.74 2.16 -10.29
N PHE A 22 11.19 3.29 -10.71
CA PHE A 22 11.94 4.36 -11.38
C PHE A 22 13.00 4.99 -10.46
N LEU A 23 12.65 5.27 -9.20
CA LEU A 23 13.61 5.74 -8.21
C LEU A 23 14.70 4.71 -7.94
N ALA A 24 14.36 3.42 -7.84
CA ALA A 24 15.34 2.36 -7.68
C ALA A 24 16.31 2.28 -8.87
N TYR A 25 15.82 2.49 -10.10
CA TYR A 25 16.65 2.55 -11.30
C TYR A 25 17.63 3.73 -11.25
N ILE A 26 17.18 4.92 -10.84
CA ILE A 26 18.06 6.09 -10.68
C ILE A 26 19.10 5.82 -9.59
N VAL A 27 18.66 5.36 -8.41
CA VAL A 27 19.52 5.10 -7.25
C VAL A 27 20.59 4.06 -7.56
N LEU A 28 20.25 2.99 -8.29
CA LEU A 28 21.22 1.99 -8.75
C LEU A 28 22.32 2.56 -9.66
N GLN A 29 22.03 3.65 -10.37
CA GLN A 29 23.01 4.32 -11.22
C GLN A 29 23.80 5.40 -10.47
N THR A 30 23.21 6.05 -9.47
CA THR A 30 23.81 7.17 -8.77
C THR A 30 24.57 6.77 -7.51
N GLU A 31 24.18 5.70 -6.84
CA GLU A 31 24.80 5.26 -5.59
C GLU A 31 25.75 4.07 -5.81
N HIS A 32 26.96 4.20 -5.25
CA HIS A 32 27.99 3.17 -5.35
C HIS A 32 27.86 2.08 -4.28
N ASP A 33 27.14 2.34 -3.18
CA ASP A 33 27.05 1.44 -2.04
C ASP A 33 25.74 0.62 -2.04
N PRO A 34 25.78 -0.67 -2.44
CA PRO A 34 24.58 -1.47 -2.65
C PRO A 34 23.80 -1.79 -1.36
N ARG A 35 24.42 -1.62 -0.18
CA ARG A 35 23.76 -1.88 1.11
C ARG A 35 22.69 -0.84 1.43
N LEU A 36 22.94 0.43 1.10
CA LEU A 36 22.00 1.51 1.35
C LEU A 36 20.74 1.38 0.49
N ILE A 37 20.93 0.97 -0.77
CA ILE A 37 19.86 0.69 -1.74
C ILE A 37 18.94 -0.42 -1.22
N TRP A 38 19.53 -1.50 -0.71
CA TRP A 38 18.77 -2.61 -0.13
C TRP A 38 17.97 -2.20 1.10
N ALA A 39 18.58 -1.45 2.03
CA ALA A 39 17.88 -0.96 3.21
C ALA A 39 16.70 -0.04 2.84
N TRP A 40 16.90 0.83 1.87
CA TRP A 40 15.86 1.73 1.35
C TRP A 40 14.72 0.96 0.67
N LEU A 41 15.03 -0.02 -0.17
CA LEU A 41 14.01 -0.88 -0.82
C LEU A 41 13.18 -1.66 0.20
N VAL A 42 13.84 -2.23 1.22
CA VAL A 42 13.16 -2.96 2.30
C VAL A 42 12.26 -2.02 3.10
N MET A 43 12.73 -0.82 3.44
CA MET A 43 11.90 0.18 4.13
C MET A 43 10.67 0.54 3.28
N CYS A 44 10.86 0.85 1.99
CA CYS A 44 9.76 1.14 1.06
C CYS A 44 8.75 0.00 0.99
N GLY A 45 9.21 -1.24 0.85
CA GLY A 45 8.36 -2.43 0.82
C GLY A 45 7.56 -2.62 2.11
N PHE A 46 8.18 -2.40 3.27
CA PHE A 46 7.52 -2.53 4.57
C PHE A 46 6.40 -1.48 4.76
N THR A 47 6.66 -0.22 4.40
CA THR A 47 5.62 0.83 4.37
C THR A 47 4.49 0.48 3.42
N PHE A 48 4.79 -0.11 2.26
CA PHE A 48 3.78 -0.50 1.27
C PHE A 48 2.84 -1.58 1.79
N ILE A 49 3.40 -2.61 2.44
CA ILE A 49 2.64 -3.71 3.04
C ILE A 49 1.78 -3.18 4.19
N SER A 50 2.34 -2.33 5.05
CA SER A 50 1.63 -1.71 6.17
C SER A 50 0.44 -0.86 5.70
N ALA A 51 0.65 0.00 4.71
CA ALA A 51 -0.41 0.83 4.13
C ALA A 51 -1.50 -0.02 3.47
N THR A 52 -1.13 -1.10 2.78
CA THR A 52 -2.08 -2.03 2.15
C THR A 52 -2.92 -2.76 3.20
N TRP A 53 -2.29 -3.21 4.28
CA TRP A 53 -2.97 -3.90 5.37
C TRP A 53 -3.92 -2.97 6.15
N LEU A 54 -3.50 -1.73 6.39
CA LEU A 54 -4.33 -0.69 7.01
C LEU A 54 -5.54 -0.34 6.14
N ALA A 55 -5.33 -0.12 4.83
CA ALA A 55 -6.42 0.16 3.90
C ALA A 55 -7.42 -1.00 3.84
N TYR A 56 -6.94 -2.25 3.81
CA TYR A 56 -7.80 -3.44 3.84
C TYR A 56 -8.63 -3.51 5.13
N ASN A 57 -8.00 -3.29 6.29
CA ASN A 57 -8.70 -3.25 7.57
C ASN A 57 -9.75 -2.13 7.63
N ILE A 58 -9.46 -0.92 7.17
CA ILE A 58 -10.43 0.19 7.17
C ILE A 58 -11.64 -0.15 6.28
N ILE A 59 -11.41 -0.74 5.11
CA ILE A 59 -12.46 -1.12 4.17
C ILE A 59 -13.33 -2.26 4.73
N PHE A 60 -12.72 -3.26 5.39
CA PHE A 60 -13.46 -4.41 5.95
C PHE A 60 -14.07 -4.14 7.35
N ALA A 61 -13.51 -3.24 8.15
CA ALA A 61 -14.04 -2.91 9.48
C ALA A 61 -15.46 -2.33 9.44
N HIS A 62 -15.88 -1.74 8.31
CA HIS A 62 -17.25 -1.24 8.13
C HIS A 62 -18.33 -2.35 8.04
N HIS A 63 -17.96 -3.62 7.91
CA HIS A 63 -18.95 -4.72 7.85
C HIS A 63 -19.41 -5.26 9.22
N HIS A 64 -18.81 -4.83 10.34
CA HIS A 64 -19.15 -5.38 11.66
C HIS A 64 -20.11 -4.53 12.50
N ARG A 65 -20.59 -3.40 12.00
CA ARG A 65 -21.67 -2.63 12.64
C ARG A 65 -23.04 -2.99 12.04
N GLN A 66 -23.31 -4.27 11.85
CA GLN A 66 -24.69 -4.74 11.82
C GLN A 66 -25.19 -4.66 13.26
N VAL A 67 -25.84 -3.54 13.57
CA VAL A 67 -26.66 -3.38 14.78
C VAL A 67 -27.56 -4.63 14.83
N PRO A 68 -27.45 -5.51 15.84
CA PRO A 68 -28.47 -6.52 16.04
C PRO A 68 -29.74 -5.76 16.36
N ASP A 69 -30.70 -5.83 15.44
CA ASP A 69 -32.04 -5.28 15.62
C ASP A 69 -32.62 -5.96 16.86
N ARG A 70 -32.60 -5.22 17.97
CA ARG A 70 -33.10 -5.68 19.26
C ARG A 70 -34.60 -5.47 19.23
N ASN A 71 -35.34 -6.37 18.59
CA ASN A 71 -36.79 -6.39 18.63
C ASN A 71 -37.31 -7.72 19.20
N TYR A 72 -37.71 -7.59 20.48
CA TYR A 72 -38.74 -8.31 21.25
C TYR A 72 -38.72 -9.84 21.27
#